data_AF-A0A643FTL3-F1
#
_entry.id   AF-A0A643FTL3-F1
#
_cell.length_a   1.000
_cell.length_b   1.000
_cell.length_c   1.000
_cell.angle_alpha   90.00
_cell.angle_beta   90.00
_cell.angle_gamma   90.00
#
_symmetry.space_group_name_H-M   'P 1'
#
loop_
_entity.id
_entity.type
_entity.pdbx_description
1 polymer ?
#
loop_
_entity_poly.entity_id
_entity_poly.type
_entity_poly.pdbx_seq_one_letter_code
_entity_poly.pdbx_strand_id
1 'polypeptide(L)'
;MIDRAAQTPTASPPPASSAAHGAAPGLAPPLASSVVHAGTDAAGLEALVGSIRAWGTELGFDALSIADVDLSRAEAGLLAWLAQGYHGDMDYMANHGLRRARPAELVPGTVRAIVARMPYLPAALPHDWRAHELARLDDPATAVVSLYARGRDYHKVLRNRLQQLASRIEAAIGPFGYRVFTDSAPVMEVALAAQGGLGWRGKHTLLLDRDGGSMFFLGEILVDVPFPADAPEPGHCGNCRRCIDICPTQAILEPYRIDARRCISYLTIEHKGAIPEALRAPMGNRVYGCDDCQLACPWNKFAHRATLPDFDVRNGFDAPDMAELFGWTEAEFNQRLEGSPIRRIGHERWLRNLAVGLGNSLRAAMASGDTALATRIRAALGARQAEASPLVREHIDWALAQAPAN
;
A
#
# COMPACT_ATOMS: atom_id res chain seq x y z
N MET A 1 18.59 11.65 -4.72
CA MET A 1 19.00 13.02 -5.06
C MET A 1 18.77 13.88 -3.83
N ILE A 2 19.59 13.65 -2.80
CA ILE A 2 19.81 14.56 -1.66
C ILE A 2 21.28 14.34 -1.34
N ASP A 3 22.12 15.30 -1.72
CA ASP A 3 23.14 15.87 -0.83
C ASP A 3 24.00 16.90 -1.57
N ARG A 4 23.98 18.14 -1.08
CA ARG A 4 25.05 19.14 -1.29
C ARG A 4 25.03 20.17 -0.16
N ALA A 5 26.11 20.20 0.63
CA ALA A 5 26.98 21.37 0.87
C ALA A 5 28.10 20.99 1.89
N ALA A 6 29.36 20.82 1.43
CA ALA A 6 30.55 21.68 1.67
C ALA A 6 31.35 21.31 2.96
N GLN A 7 32.66 21.03 3.01
CA GLN A 7 33.87 21.57 2.32
C GLN A 7 35.05 20.54 2.20
N THR A 8 35.99 20.86 1.29
CA THR A 8 37.24 20.27 0.69
C THR A 8 38.45 19.88 1.60
N PRO A 9 39.62 19.35 1.08
CA PRO A 9 39.87 18.26 0.11
C PRO A 9 41.03 17.29 0.53
N THR A 10 41.09 16.05 0.01
CA THR A 10 42.30 15.37 -0.55
C THR A 10 42.09 13.86 -0.77
N ALA A 11 42.69 13.37 -1.86
CA ALA A 11 42.94 11.98 -2.28
C ALA A 11 41.84 11.21 -3.07
N SER A 12 42.33 10.51 -4.11
CA SER A 12 41.71 9.94 -5.31
C SER A 12 40.63 8.84 -5.12
N PRO A 13 39.77 8.56 -6.13
CA PRO A 13 38.54 7.79 -5.96
C PRO A 13 38.72 6.27 -6.20
N PRO A 14 37.92 5.40 -5.54
CA PRO A 14 37.61 4.06 -6.01
C PRO A 14 36.37 4.07 -6.95
N PRO A 15 36.14 3.00 -7.75
CA PRO A 15 35.22 3.05 -8.90
C PRO A 15 33.74 3.05 -8.49
N ALA A 16 32.94 3.75 -9.30
CA ALA A 16 31.51 3.98 -9.12
C ALA A 16 30.67 2.70 -9.26
N SER A 17 29.88 2.40 -8.23
CA SER A 17 28.72 1.50 -8.29
C SER A 17 27.47 2.36 -8.52
N SER A 18 26.78 2.14 -9.65
CA SER A 18 25.60 2.91 -10.05
C SER A 18 24.35 2.47 -9.29
N ALA A 19 23.99 3.20 -8.24
CA ALA A 19 22.66 3.14 -7.64
C ALA A 19 21.68 3.97 -8.49
N ALA A 20 20.85 3.30 -9.30
CA ALA A 20 19.80 3.92 -10.09
C ALA A 20 18.75 4.58 -9.18
N HIS A 21 18.83 5.91 -9.06
CA HIS A 21 17.75 6.73 -8.54
C HIS A 21 16.68 6.92 -9.62
N GLY A 22 15.42 6.75 -9.22
CA GLY A 22 14.23 6.83 -10.08
C GLY A 22 14.18 8.13 -10.88
N ALA A 23 14.28 7.98 -12.20
CA ALA A 23 13.83 8.98 -13.15
C ALA A 23 12.29 9.03 -13.15
N ALA A 24 11.73 10.21 -13.38
CA ALA A 24 10.33 10.37 -13.76
C ALA A 24 10.01 9.39 -14.91
N PRO A 25 8.82 8.75 -14.93
CA PRO A 25 8.50 7.82 -15.99
C PRO A 25 8.39 8.61 -17.30
N GLY A 26 9.44 8.55 -18.12
CA GLY A 26 9.32 8.89 -19.53
C GLY A 26 8.15 8.12 -20.14
N LEU A 27 7.59 8.64 -21.25
CA LEU A 27 6.60 7.87 -22.01
C LEU A 27 7.15 6.46 -22.22
N ALA A 28 6.35 5.44 -21.88
CA ALA A 28 6.70 4.10 -22.30
C ALA A 28 6.81 4.10 -23.83
N PRO A 29 7.75 3.34 -24.39
CA PRO A 29 7.72 3.10 -25.83
C PRO A 29 6.32 2.58 -26.21
N PRO A 30 5.82 2.97 -27.39
CA PRO A 30 4.54 2.47 -27.87
C PRO A 30 4.56 0.94 -27.93
N LEU A 31 3.40 0.33 -27.68
CA LEU A 31 3.22 -1.08 -27.98
C LEU A 31 3.36 -1.26 -29.49
N ALA A 32 4.27 -2.13 -29.92
CA ALA A 32 4.51 -2.37 -31.33
C ALA A 32 3.27 -3.03 -31.96
N SER A 33 2.50 -2.27 -32.73
CA SER A 33 1.36 -2.79 -33.47
C SER A 33 1.80 -3.54 -34.73
N SER A 34 1.08 -4.62 -35.05
CA SER A 34 1.00 -5.33 -36.34
C SER A 34 1.69 -6.70 -36.49
N VAL A 35 1.56 -7.59 -35.49
CA VAL A 35 1.64 -9.03 -35.78
C VAL A 35 0.22 -9.59 -35.79
N VAL A 36 -0.20 -10.12 -36.94
CA VAL A 36 -1.42 -10.93 -37.04
C VAL A 36 -1.16 -12.18 -36.19
N HIS A 37 -1.71 -12.22 -34.98
CA HIS A 37 -1.47 -13.35 -34.08
C HIS A 37 -2.19 -14.60 -34.60
N ALA A 38 -1.57 -15.77 -34.47
CA ALA A 38 -2.25 -17.02 -34.78
C ALA A 38 -3.34 -17.25 -33.72
N GLY A 39 -4.59 -17.51 -34.15
CA GLY A 39 -5.70 -17.84 -33.23
C GLY A 39 -6.50 -16.64 -32.67
N THR A 40 -6.61 -15.53 -33.42
CA THR A 40 -7.30 -14.29 -33.00
C THR A 40 -8.80 -14.23 -33.31
N ASP A 41 -9.45 -15.34 -33.66
CA ASP A 41 -10.91 -15.33 -33.69
C ASP A 41 -11.48 -15.25 -32.27
N ALA A 42 -12.76 -14.89 -32.15
CA ALA A 42 -13.37 -14.66 -30.85
C ALA A 42 -13.28 -15.90 -29.92
N ALA A 43 -13.38 -17.10 -30.49
CA ALA A 43 -13.30 -18.35 -29.76
C ALA A 43 -11.87 -18.63 -29.25
N GLY A 44 -10.86 -18.36 -30.08
CA GLY A 44 -9.45 -18.48 -29.71
C GLY A 44 -9.05 -17.51 -28.59
N LEU A 45 -9.52 -16.26 -28.65
CA LEU A 45 -9.29 -15.29 -27.59
C LEU A 45 -9.96 -15.68 -26.27
N GLU A 46 -11.18 -16.21 -26.31
CA GLU A 46 -11.89 -16.72 -25.11
C GLU A 46 -11.11 -17.88 -24.47
N ALA A 47 -10.67 -18.85 -25.28
CA ALA A 47 -9.86 -19.98 -24.81
C ALA A 47 -8.52 -19.53 -24.20
N LEU A 48 -7.90 -18.51 -24.79
CA LEU A 48 -6.66 -17.92 -24.28
C LEU A 48 -6.88 -17.19 -22.95
N VAL A 49 -7.99 -16.46 -22.79
CA VAL A 49 -8.37 -15.87 -21.49
C VAL A 49 -8.50 -16.95 -20.41
N GLY A 50 -9.11 -18.11 -20.74
CA GLY A 50 -9.14 -19.26 -19.85
C GLY A 50 -7.74 -19.74 -19.44
N SER A 51 -6.81 -19.80 -20.40
CA SER A 51 -5.40 -20.18 -20.15
C SER A 51 -4.65 -19.16 -19.30
N ILE A 52 -4.89 -17.86 -19.54
CA ILE A 52 -4.32 -16.75 -18.76
C ILE A 52 -4.72 -16.85 -17.29
N ARG A 53 -6.00 -17.14 -17.02
CA ARG A 53 -6.48 -17.34 -15.65
C ARG A 53 -5.81 -18.55 -15.00
N ALA A 54 -5.70 -19.68 -15.71
CA ALA A 54 -5.01 -20.87 -15.20
C ALA A 54 -3.54 -20.61 -14.87
N TRP A 55 -2.79 -19.98 -15.79
CA TRP A 55 -1.39 -19.61 -15.55
C TRP A 55 -1.24 -18.58 -14.42
N GLY A 56 -2.19 -17.65 -14.30
CA GLY A 56 -2.24 -16.70 -13.19
C GLY A 56 -2.38 -17.40 -11.84
N THR A 57 -3.27 -18.39 -11.73
CA THR A 57 -3.43 -19.22 -10.54
C THR A 57 -2.13 -19.96 -10.18
N GLU A 58 -1.46 -20.56 -11.17
CA GLU A 58 -0.16 -21.22 -10.97
C GLU A 58 0.93 -20.26 -10.45
N LEU A 59 0.85 -18.98 -10.80
CA LEU A 59 1.77 -17.94 -10.35
C LEU A 59 1.41 -17.38 -8.96
N GLY A 60 0.31 -17.81 -8.36
CA GLY A 60 -0.13 -17.44 -7.01
C GLY A 60 -1.10 -16.25 -6.94
N PHE A 61 -1.65 -15.81 -8.08
CA PHE A 61 -2.80 -14.91 -8.09
C PHE A 61 -4.07 -15.72 -7.76
N ASP A 62 -4.99 -15.18 -6.96
CA ASP A 62 -6.23 -15.90 -6.61
C ASP A 62 -7.38 -15.59 -7.57
N ALA A 63 -7.31 -14.46 -8.30
CA ALA A 63 -8.22 -14.12 -9.39
C ALA A 63 -7.56 -13.15 -10.38
N LEU A 64 -7.98 -13.26 -11.63
CA LEU A 64 -7.65 -12.37 -12.72
C LEU A 64 -8.93 -12.01 -13.46
N SER A 65 -8.96 -10.82 -14.04
CA SER A 65 -10.04 -10.33 -14.90
C SER A 65 -9.48 -9.59 -16.12
N ILE A 66 -10.29 -9.49 -17.16
CA ILE A 66 -10.02 -8.67 -18.34
C ILE A 66 -10.91 -7.43 -18.27
N ALA A 67 -10.32 -6.27 -18.03
CA ALA A 67 -11.03 -5.00 -17.97
C ALA A 67 -11.01 -4.27 -19.32
N ASP A 68 -12.12 -3.60 -19.62
CA ASP A 68 -12.11 -2.46 -20.53
C ASP A 68 -11.27 -1.32 -19.91
N VAL A 69 -10.77 -0.42 -20.75
CA VAL A 69 -9.86 0.67 -20.39
C VAL A 69 -10.51 2.05 -20.46
N ASP A 70 -11.79 2.15 -20.84
CA ASP A 70 -12.57 3.37 -20.65
C ASP A 70 -12.91 3.61 -19.17
N LEU A 71 -12.14 4.50 -18.55
CA LEU A 71 -12.34 4.95 -17.16
C LEU A 71 -12.87 6.40 -17.08
N SER A 72 -13.49 6.91 -18.15
CA SER A 72 -14.02 8.28 -18.23
C SER A 72 -14.92 8.64 -17.03
N ARG A 73 -15.70 7.69 -16.53
CA ARG A 73 -16.57 7.84 -15.35
C ARG A 73 -15.81 8.15 -14.06
N ALA A 74 -14.54 7.76 -13.95
CA ALA A 74 -13.72 7.97 -12.77
C ALA A 74 -13.04 9.36 -12.75
N GLU A 75 -12.94 10.03 -13.90
CA GLU A 75 -12.22 11.31 -14.04
C GLU A 75 -12.81 12.41 -13.14
N ALA A 76 -14.14 12.57 -13.15
CA ALA A 76 -14.80 13.64 -12.39
C ALA A 76 -14.55 13.51 -10.88
N GLY A 77 -14.61 12.29 -10.34
CA GLY A 77 -14.33 12.03 -8.92
C GLY A 77 -12.88 12.31 -8.55
N LEU A 78 -11.94 11.93 -9.41
CA LEU A 78 -10.52 12.24 -9.25
C LEU A 78 -10.26 13.75 -9.24
N LEU A 79 -10.79 14.47 -10.22
CA LEU A 79 -10.60 15.92 -10.34
C LEU A 79 -11.19 16.66 -9.13
N ALA A 80 -12.38 16.26 -8.67
CA ALA A 80 -12.99 16.83 -7.47
C ALA A 80 -12.13 16.56 -6.21
N TRP A 81 -11.56 15.36 -6.10
CA TRP A 81 -10.68 15.01 -4.97
C TRP A 81 -9.36 15.78 -4.98
N LEU A 82 -8.76 15.97 -6.18
CA LEU A 82 -7.56 16.79 -6.36
C LEU A 82 -7.82 18.26 -6.05
N ALA A 83 -8.94 18.82 -6.55
CA ALA A 83 -9.30 20.22 -6.33
C ALA A 83 -9.49 20.57 -4.85
N GLN A 84 -9.90 19.60 -4.03
CA GLN A 84 -10.03 19.78 -2.58
C GLN A 84 -8.72 19.57 -1.80
N GLY A 85 -7.62 19.27 -2.50
CA GLY A 85 -6.33 19.03 -1.87
C GLY A 85 -6.28 17.75 -1.01
N TYR A 86 -7.25 16.84 -1.18
CA TYR A 86 -7.34 15.62 -0.37
C TYR A 86 -6.22 14.61 -0.62
N HIS A 87 -5.32 14.87 -1.58
CA HIS A 87 -4.11 14.08 -1.84
C HIS A 87 -2.94 14.39 -0.91
N GLY A 88 -3.00 15.50 -0.16
CA GLY A 88 -1.85 15.94 0.67
C GLY A 88 -0.58 16.09 -0.18
N ASP A 89 0.52 15.55 0.32
CA ASP A 89 1.87 15.65 -0.25
C ASP A 89 2.12 14.64 -1.40
N MET A 90 1.10 13.87 -1.80
CA MET A 90 1.22 12.93 -2.91
C MET A 90 1.17 13.67 -4.25
N ASP A 91 2.18 14.49 -4.55
CA ASP A 91 2.23 15.32 -5.78
C ASP A 91 2.05 14.48 -7.07
N TYR A 92 2.50 13.22 -7.05
CA TYR A 92 2.31 12.28 -8.16
C TYR A 92 0.83 12.01 -8.48
N MET A 93 -0.10 12.32 -7.56
CA MET A 93 -1.55 12.31 -7.80
C MET A 93 -1.98 13.43 -8.75
N ALA A 94 -1.36 14.60 -8.66
CA ALA A 94 -1.69 15.79 -9.45
C ALA A 94 -0.83 15.91 -10.73
N ASN A 95 0.45 15.53 -10.67
CA ASN A 95 1.47 15.82 -11.70
C ASN A 95 1.22 15.20 -13.08
N HIS A 96 0.32 14.23 -13.20
CA HIS A 96 0.05 13.51 -14.45
C HIS A 96 -1.36 13.74 -15.00
N GLY A 97 -2.08 14.74 -14.47
CA GLY A 97 -3.45 15.06 -14.91
C GLY A 97 -4.34 13.82 -14.92
N LEU A 98 -4.94 13.54 -16.07
CA LEU A 98 -5.88 12.43 -16.26
C LEU A 98 -5.23 11.14 -16.81
N ARG A 99 -3.90 11.10 -16.98
CA ARG A 99 -3.22 9.92 -17.54
C ARG A 99 -3.56 8.63 -16.80
N ARG A 100 -3.80 8.70 -15.48
CA ARG A 100 -4.21 7.54 -14.67
C ARG A 100 -5.56 6.96 -15.00
N ALA A 101 -6.46 7.78 -15.53
CA ALA A 101 -7.77 7.36 -16.03
C ALA A 101 -7.74 7.02 -17.52
N ARG A 102 -6.58 7.15 -18.18
CA ARG A 102 -6.43 7.00 -19.63
C ARG A 102 -5.26 6.07 -19.97
N PRO A 103 -5.46 4.74 -19.88
CA PRO A 103 -4.41 3.76 -20.12
C PRO A 103 -3.66 3.95 -21.45
N ALA A 104 -4.35 4.37 -22.51
CA ALA A 104 -3.74 4.67 -23.82
C ALA A 104 -2.73 5.84 -23.79
N GLU A 105 -2.85 6.81 -22.87
CA GLU A 105 -1.88 7.90 -22.68
C GLU A 105 -0.67 7.48 -21.83
N LEU A 106 -0.78 6.36 -21.10
CA LEU A 106 0.34 5.75 -20.38
C LEU A 106 1.16 4.85 -21.29
N VAL A 107 0.45 4.04 -22.08
CA VAL A 107 0.99 3.03 -22.97
C VAL A 107 0.20 3.07 -24.27
N PRO A 108 0.71 3.78 -25.31
CA PRO A 108 0.04 3.87 -26.60
C PRO A 108 -0.23 2.49 -27.18
N GLY A 109 -1.44 2.27 -27.71
CA GLY A 109 -1.88 0.98 -28.25
C GLY A 109 -2.62 0.09 -27.25
N THR A 110 -2.75 0.50 -25.98
CA THR A 110 -3.53 -0.25 -24.99
C THR A 110 -5.00 -0.36 -25.41
N VAL A 111 -5.53 -1.58 -25.47
CA VAL A 111 -6.94 -1.87 -25.75
C VAL A 111 -7.64 -2.60 -24.60
N ARG A 112 -6.90 -3.33 -23.75
CA ARG A 112 -7.42 -4.03 -22.57
C ARG A 112 -6.44 -3.94 -21.41
N ALA A 113 -6.93 -4.23 -20.21
CA ALA A 113 -6.09 -4.48 -19.05
C ALA A 113 -6.37 -5.88 -18.50
N ILE A 114 -5.34 -6.70 -18.29
CA ILE A 114 -5.42 -7.88 -17.45
C ILE A 114 -5.19 -7.41 -16.02
N VAL A 115 -6.19 -7.50 -15.16
CA VAL A 115 -6.10 -7.08 -13.76
C VAL A 115 -6.06 -8.31 -12.88
N ALA A 116 -5.01 -8.46 -12.09
CA ALA A 116 -4.81 -9.57 -11.19
C ALA A 116 -4.89 -9.10 -9.75
N ARG A 117 -5.34 -9.99 -8.85
CA ARG A 117 -5.21 -9.78 -7.41
C ARG A 117 -4.47 -10.93 -6.74
N MET A 118 -3.81 -10.64 -5.63
CA MET A 118 -2.98 -11.59 -4.90
C MET A 118 -3.18 -11.43 -3.39
N PRO A 119 -3.63 -12.47 -2.67
CA PRO A 119 -3.88 -12.38 -1.23
C PRO A 119 -2.57 -12.21 -0.45
N TYR A 120 -2.59 -11.37 0.57
CA TYR A 120 -1.42 -11.09 1.42
C TYR A 120 -1.62 -11.46 2.89
N LEU A 121 -2.80 -11.92 3.26
CA LEU A 121 -3.12 -12.25 4.64
C LEU A 121 -2.24 -13.43 5.11
N PRO A 122 -1.35 -13.27 6.10
CA PRO A 122 -0.36 -14.29 6.45
C PRO A 122 -0.99 -15.66 6.75
N ALA A 123 -0.35 -16.73 6.27
CA ALA A 123 -0.90 -18.09 6.33
C ALA A 123 -1.11 -18.59 7.77
N ALA A 124 -0.21 -18.22 8.68
CA ALA A 124 -0.18 -18.68 10.06
C ALA A 124 -1.13 -17.93 11.02
N LEU A 125 -1.92 -16.97 10.53
CA LEU A 125 -2.86 -16.22 11.39
C LEU A 125 -3.98 -17.13 11.94
N PRO A 126 -4.48 -16.87 13.17
CA PRO A 126 -5.54 -17.67 13.78
C PRO A 126 -6.88 -17.52 13.03
N HIS A 127 -7.83 -18.42 13.28
CA HIS A 127 -9.13 -18.42 12.59
C HIS A 127 -9.90 -17.10 12.80
N ASP A 128 -9.85 -16.56 14.01
CA ASP A 128 -10.45 -15.29 14.44
C ASP A 128 -9.54 -14.09 14.22
N TRP A 129 -8.63 -14.15 13.24
CA TRP A 129 -7.59 -13.15 12.99
C TRP A 129 -8.05 -11.68 13.04
N ARG A 130 -9.27 -11.35 12.59
CA ARG A 130 -9.77 -9.97 12.66
C ARG A 130 -9.92 -9.47 14.09
N ALA A 131 -10.46 -10.32 14.97
CA ALA A 131 -10.60 -9.99 16.38
C ALA A 131 -9.22 -9.93 17.06
N HIS A 132 -8.33 -10.85 16.71
CA HIS A 132 -6.93 -10.83 17.16
C HIS A 132 -6.22 -9.51 16.79
N GLU A 133 -6.31 -9.09 15.52
CA GLU A 133 -5.69 -7.84 15.05
C GLU A 133 -6.33 -6.59 15.65
N LEU A 134 -7.65 -6.59 15.89
CA LEU A 134 -8.31 -5.50 16.60
C LEU A 134 -7.86 -5.41 18.06
N ALA A 135 -7.74 -6.54 18.77
CA ALA A 135 -7.33 -6.55 20.17
C ALA A 135 -5.90 -6.00 20.37
N ARG A 136 -5.03 -6.15 19.37
CA ARG A 136 -3.68 -5.56 19.41
C ARG A 136 -3.67 -4.04 19.43
N LEU A 137 -4.75 -3.38 18.99
CA LEU A 137 -4.86 -1.92 19.07
C LEU A 137 -4.96 -1.42 20.52
N ASP A 138 -5.35 -2.30 21.45
CA ASP A 138 -5.52 -2.00 22.87
C ASP A 138 -4.29 -2.35 23.72
N ASP A 139 -3.26 -2.96 23.12
CA ASP A 139 -2.00 -3.28 23.79
C ASP A 139 -1.01 -2.10 23.71
N PRO A 140 -0.75 -1.39 24.82
CA PRO A 140 0.13 -0.23 24.81
C PRO A 140 1.61 -0.60 24.63
N ALA A 141 2.01 -1.85 24.83
CA ALA A 141 3.41 -2.24 24.71
C ALA A 141 3.83 -2.50 23.26
N THR A 142 2.88 -2.86 22.39
CA THR A 142 3.17 -3.31 21.02
C THR A 142 2.86 -2.25 19.97
N ALA A 143 3.69 -2.24 18.92
CA ALA A 143 3.44 -1.44 17.73
C ALA A 143 2.58 -2.20 16.73
N VAL A 144 1.68 -1.47 16.06
CA VAL A 144 0.83 -2.02 15.00
C VAL A 144 1.38 -1.60 13.65
N VAL A 145 1.79 -2.62 12.88
CA VAL A 145 2.16 -2.53 11.47
C VAL A 145 1.07 -3.19 10.66
N SER A 146 0.58 -2.50 9.63
CA SER A 146 -0.43 -3.00 8.72
C SER A 146 -0.01 -4.34 8.10
N LEU A 147 -0.98 -5.25 7.99
CA LEU A 147 -0.79 -6.63 7.55
C LEU A 147 -0.05 -6.73 6.21
N TYR A 148 -0.32 -5.82 5.27
CA TYR A 148 0.29 -5.85 3.94
C TYR A 148 1.81 -5.63 3.98
N ALA A 149 2.33 -4.98 5.04
CA ALA A 149 3.72 -4.55 5.14
C ALA A 149 4.59 -5.49 5.99
N ARG A 150 4.02 -6.56 6.57
CA ARG A 150 4.74 -7.48 7.46
C ARG A 150 5.69 -8.44 6.73
N GLY A 151 5.42 -8.70 5.45
CA GLY A 151 6.23 -9.55 4.59
C GLY A 151 7.20 -8.76 3.70
N ARG A 152 7.52 -9.35 2.55
CA ARG A 152 8.32 -8.72 1.50
C ARG A 152 7.53 -7.64 0.76
N ASP A 153 8.29 -6.75 0.13
CA ASP A 153 7.79 -5.71 -0.75
C ASP A 153 7.01 -6.29 -1.94
N TYR A 154 5.69 -6.15 -1.86
CA TYR A 154 4.74 -6.68 -2.83
C TYR A 154 4.97 -6.15 -4.25
N HIS A 155 5.49 -4.93 -4.40
CA HIS A 155 5.76 -4.33 -5.71
C HIS A 155 6.65 -5.24 -6.56
N LYS A 156 7.70 -5.82 -5.94
CA LYS A 156 8.63 -6.74 -6.61
C LYS A 156 8.00 -8.11 -6.84
N VAL A 157 7.28 -8.63 -5.85
CA VAL A 157 6.63 -9.95 -5.92
C VAL A 157 5.61 -10.00 -7.06
N LEU A 158 4.69 -9.03 -7.10
CA LEU A 158 3.64 -8.96 -8.12
C LEU A 158 4.23 -8.66 -9.50
N ARG A 159 5.12 -7.67 -9.63
CA ARG A 159 5.70 -7.30 -10.94
C ARG A 159 6.42 -8.48 -11.58
N ASN A 160 7.21 -9.22 -10.81
CA ASN A 160 7.93 -10.39 -11.33
C ASN A 160 6.97 -11.50 -11.80
N ARG A 161 5.82 -11.68 -11.14
CA ARG A 161 4.82 -12.70 -11.51
C ARG A 161 3.95 -12.26 -12.68
N LEU A 162 3.53 -11.01 -12.72
CA LEU A 162 2.85 -10.43 -13.88
C LEU A 162 3.75 -10.46 -15.12
N GLN A 163 5.05 -10.23 -14.97
CA GLN A 163 6.01 -10.36 -16.07
C GLN A 163 6.12 -11.82 -16.55
N GLN A 164 6.14 -12.79 -15.64
CA GLN A 164 6.10 -14.22 -16.02
C GLN A 164 4.81 -14.57 -16.75
N LEU A 165 3.66 -14.04 -16.31
CA LEU A 165 2.39 -14.22 -16.99
C LEU A 165 2.42 -13.64 -18.41
N ALA A 166 2.93 -12.42 -18.58
CA ALA A 166 3.09 -11.80 -19.89
C ALA A 166 4.00 -12.64 -20.81
N SER A 167 5.11 -13.16 -20.30
CA SER A 167 6.00 -14.05 -21.06
C SER A 167 5.32 -15.37 -21.47
N ARG A 168 4.42 -15.92 -20.65
CA ARG A 168 3.63 -17.11 -21.03
C ARG A 168 2.61 -16.80 -22.12
N ILE A 169 1.98 -15.63 -22.07
CA ILE A 169 1.08 -15.16 -23.13
C ILE A 169 1.87 -15.01 -24.43
N GLU A 170 3.02 -14.33 -24.39
CA GLU A 170 3.89 -14.13 -25.55
C GLU A 170 4.36 -15.47 -26.15
N ALA A 171 4.69 -16.46 -25.32
CA ALA A 171 5.04 -17.79 -25.79
C ALA A 171 3.88 -18.52 -26.51
N ALA A 172 2.63 -18.21 -26.14
CA ALA A 172 1.44 -18.84 -26.72
C ALA A 172 0.96 -18.19 -28.03
N ILE A 173 1.06 -16.86 -28.15
CA ILE A 173 0.53 -16.12 -29.32
C ILE A 173 1.58 -15.38 -30.15
N GLY A 174 2.85 -15.51 -29.77
CA GLY A 174 3.94 -14.72 -30.33
C GLY A 174 4.03 -13.32 -29.71
N PRO A 175 4.94 -12.47 -30.22
CA PRO A 175 5.12 -11.11 -29.73
C PRO A 175 3.81 -10.30 -29.76
N PHE A 176 3.54 -9.61 -28.67
CA PHE A 176 2.43 -8.67 -28.54
C PHE A 176 2.84 -7.49 -27.66
N GLY A 177 2.10 -6.40 -27.74
CA GLY A 177 2.36 -5.23 -26.93
C GLY A 177 1.81 -5.40 -25.51
N TYR A 178 2.68 -5.26 -24.51
CA TYR A 178 2.24 -5.17 -23.12
C TYR A 178 3.13 -4.28 -22.25
N ARG A 179 2.59 -3.87 -21.10
CA ARG A 179 3.37 -3.33 -19.99
C ARG A 179 2.75 -3.69 -18.64
N VAL A 180 3.60 -4.16 -17.73
CA VAL A 180 3.25 -4.56 -16.36
C VAL A 180 3.28 -3.35 -15.41
N PHE A 181 2.29 -3.28 -14.52
CA PHE A 181 2.13 -2.25 -13.51
C PHE A 181 1.79 -2.83 -12.13
N THR A 182 2.27 -2.14 -11.09
CA THR A 182 1.96 -2.37 -9.67
C THR A 182 2.19 -1.06 -8.91
N ASP A 183 1.14 -0.44 -8.34
CA ASP A 183 1.06 0.75 -7.42
C ASP A 183 1.92 1.99 -7.77
N SER A 184 3.21 1.78 -7.99
CA SER A 184 4.26 2.72 -8.39
C SER A 184 4.07 3.44 -9.73
N ALA A 185 2.99 3.19 -10.46
CA ALA A 185 2.68 3.87 -11.72
C ALA A 185 1.31 4.53 -11.65
N PRO A 186 1.06 5.61 -12.40
CA PRO A 186 -0.20 6.32 -12.35
C PRO A 186 -1.27 5.53 -13.12
N VAL A 187 -1.73 4.40 -12.60
CA VAL A 187 -2.84 3.58 -13.10
C VAL A 187 -3.97 3.64 -12.07
N MET A 188 -5.23 3.78 -12.50
CA MET A 188 -6.37 3.68 -11.58
C MET A 188 -6.73 2.21 -11.33
N GLU A 189 -5.88 1.50 -10.59
CA GLU A 189 -5.95 0.05 -10.31
C GLU A 189 -7.34 -0.38 -9.82
N VAL A 190 -7.88 0.28 -8.80
CA VAL A 190 -9.23 -0.02 -8.25
C VAL A 190 -10.34 0.21 -9.28
N ALA A 191 -10.19 1.21 -10.17
CA ALA A 191 -11.20 1.49 -11.20
C ALA A 191 -11.16 0.44 -12.32
N LEU A 192 -9.96 0.03 -12.76
CA LEU A 192 -9.79 -1.06 -13.72
C LEU A 192 -10.31 -2.38 -13.15
N ALA A 193 -9.96 -2.71 -11.91
CA ALA A 193 -10.42 -3.93 -11.26
C ALA A 193 -11.95 -3.99 -11.13
N ALA A 194 -12.59 -2.86 -10.78
CA ALA A 194 -14.05 -2.79 -10.72
C ALA A 194 -14.69 -2.87 -12.10
N GLN A 195 -14.11 -2.22 -13.11
CA GLN A 195 -14.57 -2.27 -14.50
C GLN A 195 -14.49 -3.68 -15.09
N GLY A 196 -13.44 -4.43 -14.74
CA GLY A 196 -13.25 -5.83 -15.13
C GLY A 196 -14.00 -6.84 -14.25
N GLY A 197 -14.85 -6.40 -13.32
CA GLY A 197 -15.64 -7.34 -12.50
C GLY A 197 -14.83 -8.17 -11.51
N LEU A 198 -13.62 -7.75 -11.14
CA LEU A 198 -12.81 -8.38 -10.09
C LEU A 198 -13.32 -8.06 -8.68
N GLY A 199 -14.22 -7.09 -8.58
CA GLY A 199 -14.70 -6.53 -7.33
C GLY A 199 -15.55 -5.28 -7.56
N TRP A 200 -15.96 -4.65 -6.46
CA TRP A 200 -16.52 -3.30 -6.45
C TRP A 200 -15.71 -2.39 -5.53
N ARG A 201 -15.74 -1.08 -5.79
CA ARG A 201 -15.15 -0.10 -4.87
C ARG A 201 -15.96 -0.02 -3.59
N GLY A 202 -15.34 -0.30 -2.45
CA GLY A 202 -15.95 -0.16 -1.13
C GLY A 202 -16.10 1.30 -0.68
N LYS A 203 -16.95 1.56 0.33
CA LYS A 203 -17.12 2.91 0.88
C LYS A 203 -15.83 3.51 1.46
N HIS A 204 -14.90 2.65 1.88
CA HIS A 204 -13.53 3.00 2.30
C HIS A 204 -12.53 3.11 1.13
N THR A 205 -13.01 3.15 -0.11
CA THR A 205 -12.26 3.38 -1.36
C THR A 205 -11.38 2.25 -1.89
N LEU A 206 -11.13 1.18 -1.12
CA LEU A 206 -10.43 -0.01 -1.63
C LEU A 206 -11.37 -0.89 -2.47
N LEU A 207 -10.79 -1.78 -3.28
CA LEU A 207 -11.55 -2.82 -3.93
C LEU A 207 -12.02 -3.85 -2.90
N LEU A 208 -13.27 -4.29 -3.05
CA LEU A 208 -13.87 -5.40 -2.33
C LEU A 208 -14.29 -6.46 -3.33
N ASP A 209 -14.07 -7.71 -2.98
CA ASP A 209 -14.60 -8.88 -3.66
C ASP A 209 -15.48 -9.67 -2.70
N ARG A 210 -16.48 -10.35 -3.25
CA ARG A 210 -17.49 -11.09 -2.50
C ARG A 210 -16.87 -12.23 -1.71
N ASP A 211 -15.94 -12.95 -2.32
CA ASP A 211 -15.40 -14.21 -1.80
C ASP A 211 -13.95 -14.07 -1.29
N GLY A 212 -13.28 -12.94 -1.50
CA GLY A 212 -11.91 -12.66 -1.06
C GLY A 212 -11.73 -11.38 -0.23
N GLY A 213 -12.81 -10.62 0.02
CA GLY A 213 -12.75 -9.42 0.84
C GLY A 213 -11.92 -8.30 0.19
N SER A 214 -10.92 -7.77 0.90
CA SER A 214 -10.01 -6.70 0.44
C SER A 214 -8.55 -6.94 0.84
N MET A 215 -8.23 -8.12 1.38
CA MET A 215 -6.87 -8.42 1.89
C MET A 215 -5.96 -8.98 0.78
N PHE A 216 -5.92 -8.27 -0.34
CA PHE A 216 -5.14 -8.61 -1.52
C PHE A 216 -4.48 -7.36 -2.12
N PHE A 217 -3.38 -7.58 -2.84
CA PHE A 217 -2.77 -6.60 -3.71
C PHE A 217 -3.41 -6.63 -5.09
N LEU A 218 -3.32 -5.53 -5.83
CA LEU A 218 -3.66 -5.44 -7.25
C LEU A 218 -2.39 -5.30 -8.10
N GLY A 219 -2.50 -5.71 -9.36
CA GLY A 219 -1.56 -5.31 -10.39
C GLY A 219 -2.09 -5.62 -11.77
N GLU A 220 -1.57 -4.92 -12.77
CA GLU A 220 -2.13 -4.90 -14.11
C GLU A 220 -1.10 -5.20 -15.19
N ILE A 221 -1.60 -5.73 -16.30
CA ILE A 221 -0.90 -5.77 -17.57
C ILE A 221 -1.77 -5.03 -18.58
N LEU A 222 -1.31 -3.85 -19.02
CA LEU A 222 -1.94 -3.17 -20.16
C LEU A 222 -1.49 -3.86 -21.44
N VAL A 223 -2.43 -4.21 -22.31
CA VAL A 223 -2.16 -5.02 -23.51
C VAL A 223 -2.81 -4.42 -24.76
N ASP A 224 -2.23 -4.69 -25.93
CA ASP A 224 -2.78 -4.33 -27.25
C ASP A 224 -3.65 -5.43 -27.88
N VAL A 225 -3.81 -6.55 -27.20
CA VAL A 225 -4.66 -7.66 -27.62
C VAL A 225 -6.11 -7.43 -27.15
N PRO A 226 -7.10 -7.49 -28.05
CA PRO A 226 -8.50 -7.17 -27.74
C PRO A 226 -9.22 -8.36 -27.08
N PHE A 227 -8.70 -8.85 -25.96
CA PHE A 227 -9.33 -9.91 -25.18
C PHE A 227 -10.81 -9.59 -24.86
N PRO A 228 -11.72 -10.60 -24.87
CA PRO A 228 -13.07 -10.45 -24.36
C PRO A 228 -13.04 -9.87 -22.94
N ALA A 229 -13.76 -8.76 -22.74
CA ALA A 229 -13.80 -8.09 -21.45
C ALA A 229 -14.82 -8.74 -20.52
N ASP A 230 -14.47 -8.86 -19.25
CA ASP A 230 -15.38 -9.25 -18.18
C ASP A 230 -16.36 -8.11 -17.88
N ALA A 231 -17.53 -8.47 -17.35
CA ALA A 231 -18.55 -7.50 -16.98
C ALA A 231 -18.34 -7.00 -15.54
N PRO A 232 -18.51 -5.68 -15.28
CA PRO A 232 -18.45 -5.15 -13.92
C PRO A 232 -19.57 -5.72 -13.05
N GLU A 233 -19.30 -5.87 -11.75
CA GLU A 233 -20.29 -6.32 -10.77
C GLU A 233 -20.92 -5.14 -9.98
N PRO A 234 -22.15 -5.28 -9.47
CA PRO A 234 -22.78 -4.26 -8.64
C PRO A 234 -22.13 -4.14 -7.26
N GLY A 235 -22.15 -2.95 -6.67
CA GLY A 235 -21.63 -2.74 -5.32
C GLY A 235 -22.47 -3.38 -4.22
N HIS A 236 -21.82 -4.02 -3.25
CA HIS A 236 -22.49 -4.79 -2.18
C HIS A 236 -22.37 -4.18 -0.77
N CYS A 237 -22.01 -2.90 -0.64
CA CYS A 237 -21.93 -2.26 0.69
C CYS A 237 -23.30 -1.99 1.35
N GLY A 238 -24.37 -1.80 0.56
CA GLY A 238 -25.70 -1.41 1.05
C GLY A 238 -25.66 -0.21 2.02
N ASN A 239 -26.40 -0.32 3.13
CA ASN A 239 -26.44 0.72 4.18
C ASN A 239 -25.30 0.62 5.21
N CYS A 240 -24.36 -0.32 5.05
CA CYS A 240 -23.24 -0.48 6.00
C CYS A 240 -22.38 0.80 6.07
N ARG A 241 -21.98 1.20 7.28
CA ARG A 241 -21.10 2.34 7.56
C ARG A 241 -19.88 2.01 8.42
N ARG A 242 -19.67 0.74 8.78
CA ARG A 242 -18.64 0.29 9.74
C ARG A 242 -17.24 0.84 9.50
N CYS A 243 -16.80 0.90 8.24
CA CYS A 243 -15.49 1.42 7.88
C CYS A 243 -15.34 2.94 8.12
N ILE A 244 -16.42 3.70 7.95
CA ILE A 244 -16.49 5.14 8.22
C ILE A 244 -16.48 5.34 9.74
N ASP A 245 -17.35 4.61 10.44
CA ASP A 245 -17.58 4.80 11.87
C ASP A 245 -16.34 4.43 12.69
N ILE A 246 -15.59 3.38 12.29
CA ILE A 246 -14.37 2.97 13.01
C ILE A 246 -13.16 3.86 12.73
N CYS A 247 -13.16 4.67 11.65
CA CYS A 247 -11.97 5.40 11.22
C CYS A 247 -11.50 6.38 12.32
N PRO A 248 -10.35 6.15 12.99
CA PRO A 248 -10.02 6.90 14.21
C PRO A 248 -9.86 8.39 14.00
N THR A 249 -9.37 8.78 12.82
CA THR A 249 -9.14 10.16 12.41
C THR A 249 -10.28 10.73 11.56
N GLN A 250 -11.35 9.97 11.34
CA GLN A 250 -12.47 10.37 10.49
C GLN A 250 -11.98 10.82 9.10
N ALA A 251 -11.08 10.03 8.50
CA ALA A 251 -10.52 10.29 7.19
C ALA A 251 -11.51 9.96 6.06
N ILE A 252 -12.41 9.00 6.26
CA ILE A 252 -13.46 8.68 5.30
C ILE A 252 -14.62 9.64 5.54
N LEU A 253 -14.73 10.69 4.72
CA LEU A 253 -15.67 11.79 4.92
C LEU A 253 -17.12 11.37 4.64
N GLU A 254 -17.29 10.55 3.61
CA GLU A 254 -18.56 10.01 3.14
C GLU A 254 -18.27 8.77 2.27
N PRO A 255 -19.28 7.98 1.86
CA PRO A 255 -19.06 6.86 0.95
C PRO A 255 -18.17 7.23 -0.24
N TYR A 256 -17.09 6.47 -0.44
CA TYR A 256 -16.18 6.57 -1.59
C TYR A 256 -15.25 7.80 -1.60
N ARG A 257 -15.30 8.66 -0.56
CA ARG A 257 -14.49 9.87 -0.43
C ARG A 257 -13.63 9.83 0.83
N ILE A 258 -12.31 9.92 0.64
CA ILE A 258 -11.32 9.97 1.72
C ILE A 258 -10.56 11.30 1.67
N ASP A 259 -10.26 11.90 2.82
CA ASP A 259 -9.23 12.92 2.96
C ASP A 259 -7.92 12.23 3.37
N ALA A 260 -6.99 12.06 2.43
CA ALA A 260 -5.74 11.34 2.73
C ALA A 260 -4.94 12.05 3.83
N ARG A 261 -5.02 13.38 3.93
CA ARG A 261 -4.30 14.17 4.95
C ARG A 261 -4.67 13.77 6.39
N ARG A 262 -5.82 13.12 6.57
CA ARG A 262 -6.29 12.59 7.86
C ARG A 262 -6.05 11.08 7.97
N CYS A 263 -5.85 10.37 6.87
CA CYS A 263 -5.71 8.92 6.87
C CYS A 263 -4.40 8.49 7.55
N ILE A 264 -4.48 7.63 8.55
CA ILE A 264 -3.31 7.12 9.28
C ILE A 264 -2.30 6.45 8.34
N SER A 265 -2.80 5.73 7.32
CA SER A 265 -1.94 5.12 6.29
C SER A 265 -1.11 6.18 5.55
N TYR A 266 -1.75 7.25 5.06
CA TYR A 266 -1.04 8.38 4.44
C TYR A 266 -0.07 9.06 5.43
N LEU A 267 -0.50 9.35 6.66
CA LEU A 267 0.31 10.05 7.66
C LEU A 267 1.60 9.28 7.98
N THR A 268 1.50 7.95 8.10
CA THR A 268 2.64 7.10 8.45
C THR A 268 3.55 6.78 7.27
N ILE A 269 3.06 6.88 6.04
CA ILE A 269 3.77 6.39 4.85
C ILE A 269 4.17 7.53 3.89
N GLU A 270 3.23 8.39 3.52
CA GLU A 270 3.40 9.38 2.45
C GLU A 270 3.78 10.75 3.00
N HIS A 271 3.16 11.16 4.10
CA HIS A 271 3.43 12.46 4.71
C HIS A 271 4.88 12.54 5.18
N LYS A 272 5.59 13.58 4.73
CA LYS A 272 7.02 13.75 5.06
C LYS A 272 7.24 14.58 6.31
N GLY A 273 6.31 15.49 6.62
CA GLY A 273 6.44 16.48 7.69
C GLY A 273 5.97 15.99 9.06
N ALA A 274 5.70 16.97 9.93
CA ALA A 274 5.18 16.72 11.27
C ALA A 274 3.71 16.31 11.23
N ILE A 275 3.37 15.22 11.91
CA ILE A 275 1.99 14.76 12.00
C ILE A 275 1.21 15.81 12.81
N PRO A 276 0.09 16.35 12.30
CA PRO A 276 -0.71 17.34 13.01
C PRO A 276 -1.09 16.85 14.41
N GLU A 277 -0.90 17.69 15.42
CA GLU A 277 -1.04 17.29 16.83
C GLU A 277 -2.41 16.66 17.15
N ALA A 278 -3.49 17.24 16.61
CA ALA A 278 -4.85 16.74 16.78
C ALA A 278 -5.08 15.32 16.22
N LEU A 279 -4.19 14.82 15.36
CA LEU A 279 -4.26 13.47 14.79
C LEU A 279 -3.36 12.47 15.52
N ARG A 280 -2.42 12.92 16.36
CA ARG A 280 -1.46 12.05 17.06
C ARG A 280 -2.14 11.12 18.06
N ALA A 281 -3.05 11.65 18.88
CA ALA A 281 -3.79 10.85 19.85
C ALA A 281 -4.67 9.75 19.19
N PRO A 282 -5.52 10.06 18.21
CA PRO A 282 -6.34 9.05 17.53
C PRO A 282 -5.57 7.97 16.77
N MET A 283 -4.28 8.17 16.47
CA MET A 283 -3.47 7.15 15.80
C MET A 283 -3.22 5.90 16.66
N GLY A 284 -3.30 6.02 17.99
CA GLY A 284 -3.00 4.92 18.91
C GLY A 284 -1.59 4.39 18.71
N ASN A 285 -1.45 3.07 18.64
CA ASN A 285 -0.17 2.36 18.45
C ASN A 285 0.15 2.01 16.98
N ARG A 286 -0.53 2.61 16.00
CA ARG A 286 -0.31 2.38 14.56
C ARG A 286 0.91 3.14 14.06
N VAL A 287 1.98 2.42 13.71
CA VAL A 287 3.28 3.03 13.34
C VAL A 287 3.60 2.93 11.85
N TYR A 288 2.90 2.06 11.11
CA TYR A 288 3.03 1.95 9.65
C TYR A 288 1.75 1.37 9.02
N GLY A 289 1.07 2.17 8.21
CA GLY A 289 -0.22 1.79 7.63
C GLY A 289 -1.36 1.77 8.66
N CYS A 290 -2.57 1.42 8.21
CA CYS A 290 -3.73 1.28 9.08
C CYS A 290 -4.76 0.36 8.40
N ASP A 291 -5.20 -0.67 9.13
CA ASP A 291 -6.11 -1.70 8.60
C ASP A 291 -7.54 -1.54 9.14
N ASP A 292 -7.83 -0.58 10.02
CA ASP A 292 -9.10 -0.46 10.74
C ASP A 292 -10.34 -0.53 9.84
N CYS A 293 -10.32 0.21 8.73
CA CYS A 293 -11.43 0.25 7.78
C CYS A 293 -11.64 -1.09 7.07
N GLN A 294 -10.58 -1.89 6.91
CA GLN A 294 -10.64 -3.27 6.43
C GLN A 294 -11.07 -4.22 7.55
N LEU A 295 -10.49 -4.15 8.75
CA LEU A 295 -10.81 -5.03 9.88
C LEU A 295 -12.30 -4.97 10.25
N ALA A 296 -12.91 -3.78 10.20
CA ALA A 296 -14.34 -3.59 10.44
C ALA A 296 -15.25 -3.99 9.25
N CYS A 297 -14.69 -4.17 8.05
CA CYS A 297 -15.46 -4.52 6.87
C CYS A 297 -16.00 -5.96 6.98
N PRO A 298 -17.32 -6.18 6.87
CA PRO A 298 -17.92 -7.52 6.98
C PRO A 298 -17.43 -8.51 5.93
N TRP A 299 -17.05 -8.02 4.75
CA TRP A 299 -16.58 -8.85 3.64
C TRP A 299 -15.21 -9.47 3.90
N ASN A 300 -14.39 -8.89 4.78
CA ASN A 300 -13.10 -9.49 5.13
C ASN A 300 -13.20 -10.76 5.98
N LYS A 301 -14.41 -11.21 6.37
CA LYS A 301 -14.58 -12.58 6.88
C LYS A 301 -14.29 -13.64 5.81
N PHE A 302 -14.35 -13.26 4.53
CA PHE A 302 -14.06 -14.11 3.38
C PHE A 302 -12.62 -13.95 2.87
N ALA A 303 -11.78 -13.14 3.54
CA ALA A 303 -10.42 -12.89 3.07
C ALA A 303 -9.59 -14.18 2.96
N HIS A 304 -8.98 -14.38 1.80
CA HIS A 304 -8.10 -15.51 1.54
C HIS A 304 -6.71 -15.32 2.17
N ARG A 305 -6.10 -16.43 2.57
CA ARG A 305 -4.71 -16.47 3.03
C ARG A 305 -3.75 -16.37 1.84
N ALA A 306 -2.60 -15.76 2.06
CA ALA A 306 -1.49 -15.78 1.11
C ALA A 306 -1.03 -17.23 0.88
N THR A 307 -0.80 -17.57 -0.39
CA THR A 307 -0.19 -18.85 -0.80
C THR A 307 1.31 -18.74 -0.97
N LEU A 308 1.84 -17.51 -0.99
CA LEU A 308 3.26 -17.23 -1.18
C LEU A 308 3.94 -16.94 0.17
N PRO A 309 5.08 -17.59 0.47
CA PRO A 309 5.84 -17.32 1.70
C PRO A 309 6.44 -15.91 1.72
N ASP A 310 6.48 -15.22 0.58
CA ASP A 310 6.90 -13.81 0.50
C ASP A 310 6.07 -12.89 1.40
N PHE A 311 4.83 -13.27 1.75
CA PHE A 311 3.93 -12.48 2.60
C PHE A 311 3.80 -13.01 4.03
N ASP A 312 4.61 -14.00 4.41
CA ASP A 312 4.72 -14.41 5.80
C ASP A 312 5.35 -13.30 6.64
N VAL A 313 5.04 -13.31 7.93
CA VAL A 313 5.52 -12.30 8.87
C VAL A 313 7.04 -12.35 8.97
N ARG A 314 7.67 -11.19 8.84
CA ARG A 314 9.11 -10.98 9.04
C ARG A 314 9.34 -10.03 10.21
N ASN A 315 10.52 -10.16 10.82
CA ASN A 315 10.98 -9.25 11.88
C ASN A 315 10.06 -9.15 13.11
N GLY A 316 9.18 -10.14 13.36
CA GLY A 316 8.24 -10.11 14.47
C GLY A 316 7.17 -9.02 14.38
N PHE A 317 6.82 -8.55 13.17
CA PHE A 317 5.83 -7.47 13.00
C PHE A 317 4.37 -7.86 13.31
N ASP A 318 4.14 -9.12 13.67
CA ASP A 318 2.90 -9.60 14.28
C ASP A 318 2.76 -9.24 15.76
N ALA A 319 3.85 -8.99 16.49
CA ALA A 319 3.79 -8.51 17.87
C ALA A 319 5.08 -7.75 18.28
N PRO A 320 5.47 -6.67 17.58
CA PRO A 320 6.74 -6.02 17.84
C PRO A 320 6.65 -5.11 19.07
N ASP A 321 7.67 -5.17 19.92
CA ASP A 321 7.81 -4.27 21.07
C ASP A 321 8.13 -2.85 20.60
N MET A 322 7.27 -1.89 20.96
CA MET A 322 7.36 -0.53 20.43
C MET A 322 8.63 0.21 20.88
N ALA A 323 9.07 -0.01 22.12
CA ALA A 323 10.27 0.63 22.66
C ALA A 323 11.54 0.04 22.03
N GLU A 324 11.57 -1.26 21.75
CA GLU A 324 12.66 -1.91 21.02
C GLU A 324 12.77 -1.37 19.59
N LEU A 325 11.66 -1.27 18.87
CA LEU A 325 11.64 -0.70 17.50
C LEU A 325 12.15 0.74 17.46
N PHE A 326 11.80 1.55 18.46
CA PHE A 326 12.31 2.92 18.61
C PHE A 326 13.80 2.93 18.94
N GLY A 327 14.32 1.87 19.55
CA GLY A 327 15.73 1.68 19.84
C GLY A 327 16.61 1.42 18.63
N TRP A 328 16.06 1.05 17.46
CA TRP A 328 16.87 0.74 16.27
C TRP A 328 17.71 1.91 15.78
N THR A 329 18.98 1.65 15.50
CA THR A 329 19.85 2.57 14.75
C THR A 329 19.43 2.61 13.28
N GLU A 330 19.89 3.62 12.53
CA GLU A 330 19.63 3.69 11.08
C GLU A 330 20.21 2.48 10.33
N ALA A 331 21.38 1.99 10.76
CA ALA A 331 21.99 0.79 10.19
C ALA A 331 21.11 -0.45 10.43
N GLU A 332 20.62 -0.66 11.65
CA GLU A 332 19.71 -1.75 11.99
C GLU A 332 18.38 -1.64 11.24
N PHE A 333 17.79 -0.44 11.15
CA PHE A 333 16.59 -0.18 10.36
C PHE A 333 16.79 -0.63 8.91
N ASN A 334 17.89 -0.19 8.28
CA ASN A 334 18.19 -0.52 6.88
C ASN A 334 18.43 -2.02 6.65
N GLN A 335 19.12 -2.67 7.59
CA GLN A 335 19.41 -4.11 7.52
C GLN A 335 18.14 -4.94 7.73
N ARG A 336 17.39 -4.70 8.81
CA ARG A 336 16.18 -5.48 9.15
C ARG A 336 15.06 -5.29 8.14
N LEU A 337 14.91 -4.08 7.58
CA LEU A 337 13.87 -3.78 6.60
C LEU A 337 14.33 -3.99 5.15
N GLU A 338 15.45 -4.66 4.91
CA GLU A 338 15.83 -5.02 3.56
C GLU A 338 14.74 -5.86 2.88
N GLY A 339 14.26 -5.36 1.73
CA GLY A 339 13.19 -6.00 0.98
C GLY A 339 11.80 -5.87 1.60
N SER A 340 11.61 -5.03 2.62
CA SER A 340 10.30 -4.64 3.15
C SER A 340 9.83 -3.32 2.51
N PRO A 341 8.52 -3.13 2.28
CA PRO A 341 8.00 -1.86 1.79
C PRO A 341 8.22 -0.72 2.79
N ILE A 342 8.35 -1.04 4.08
CA ILE A 342 8.56 -0.06 5.17
C ILE A 342 9.84 0.74 4.96
N ARG A 343 10.90 0.12 4.41
CA ARG A 343 12.19 0.79 4.22
C ARG A 343 12.10 2.10 3.44
N ARG A 344 11.10 2.25 2.56
CA ARG A 344 10.89 3.46 1.74
C ARG A 344 10.64 4.73 2.55
N ILE A 345 10.17 4.61 3.80
CA ILE A 345 9.90 5.81 4.60
C ILE A 345 11.18 6.44 5.17
N GLY A 346 12.24 5.65 5.29
CA GLY A 346 13.48 6.06 5.94
C GLY A 346 13.37 6.07 7.46
N HIS A 347 14.53 6.06 8.13
CA HIS A 347 14.63 5.91 9.57
C HIS A 347 14.04 7.10 10.35
N GLU A 348 14.17 8.33 9.84
CA GLU A 348 13.63 9.52 10.50
C GLU A 348 12.09 9.45 10.64
N ARG A 349 11.37 9.10 9.57
CA ARG A 349 9.91 8.98 9.60
C ARG A 349 9.45 7.77 10.40
N TRP A 350 10.25 6.70 10.43
CA TRP A 350 10.03 5.55 11.31
C TRP A 350 10.05 5.97 12.78
N LEU A 351 11.08 6.69 13.22
CA LEU A 351 11.18 7.24 14.57
C LEU A 351 10.05 8.23 14.88
N ARG A 352 9.70 9.12 13.94
CA ARG A 352 8.56 10.04 14.07
C ARG A 352 7.26 9.29 14.38
N ASN A 353 6.95 8.25 13.61
CA ASN A 353 5.73 7.46 13.80
C ASN A 353 5.74 6.73 15.15
N LEU A 354 6.88 6.14 15.51
CA LEU A 354 7.05 5.45 16.80
C LEU A 354 6.95 6.40 17.99
N ALA A 355 7.44 7.64 17.89
CA ALA A 355 7.28 8.64 18.94
C ALA A 355 5.79 8.95 19.20
N VAL A 356 4.96 9.05 18.15
CA VAL A 356 3.51 9.18 18.30
C VAL A 356 2.91 7.96 19.02
N GLY A 357 3.27 6.75 18.58
CA GLY A 357 2.85 5.51 19.23
C GLY A 357 3.23 5.49 20.72
N LEU A 358 4.49 5.78 21.04
CA LEU A 358 5.02 5.78 22.40
C LEU A 358 4.34 6.82 23.29
N GLY A 359 3.98 7.99 22.75
CA GLY A 359 3.18 8.97 23.50
C GLY A 359 1.80 8.43 23.87
N ASN A 360 1.13 7.76 22.94
CA ASN A 360 -0.16 7.12 23.21
C ASN A 360 -0.04 5.96 24.20
N SER A 361 0.99 5.13 24.05
CA SER A 361 1.33 4.06 24.97
C SER A 361 1.65 4.58 26.37
N LEU A 362 2.36 5.70 26.49
CA LEU A 362 2.67 6.33 27.77
C LEU A 362 1.40 6.81 28.46
N ARG A 363 0.50 7.48 27.73
CA ARG A 363 -0.82 7.90 28.24
C ARG A 363 -1.60 6.71 28.78
N ALA A 364 -1.65 5.60 28.02
CA ALA A 364 -2.36 4.38 28.40
C ALA A 364 -1.73 3.69 29.61
N ALA A 365 -0.41 3.53 29.64
CA ALA A 365 0.32 2.94 30.76
C ALA A 365 0.11 3.73 32.06
N MET A 366 0.09 5.07 31.98
CA MET A 366 -0.19 5.91 33.14
C MET A 366 -1.65 5.79 33.60
N ALA A 367 -2.60 5.70 32.67
CA ALA A 367 -4.02 5.53 33.01
C ALA A 367 -4.31 4.16 33.65
N SER A 368 -3.58 3.10 33.27
CA SER A 368 -3.70 1.76 33.85
C SER A 368 -2.86 1.53 35.10
N GLY A 369 -1.98 2.47 35.47
CA GLY A 369 -1.06 2.33 36.60
C GLY A 369 0.16 1.43 36.33
N ASP A 370 0.45 1.11 35.07
CA ASP A 370 1.64 0.35 34.67
C ASP A 370 2.89 1.25 34.69
N THR A 371 3.44 1.40 35.89
CA THR A 371 4.62 2.23 36.14
C THR A 371 5.89 1.69 35.47
N ALA A 372 5.99 0.36 35.28
CA ALA A 372 7.13 -0.27 34.63
C ALA A 372 7.18 0.08 33.14
N LEU A 373 6.04 -0.07 32.44
CA LEU A 373 5.93 0.32 31.04
C LEU A 373 6.13 1.82 30.84
N ALA A 374 5.51 2.66 31.68
CA ALA A 374 5.67 4.11 31.60
C ALA A 374 7.14 4.53 31.77
N THR A 375 7.86 3.93 32.73
CA THR A 375 9.29 4.18 32.95
C THR A 375 10.13 3.78 31.74
N ARG A 376 9.86 2.60 31.17
CA ARG A 376 10.55 2.09 29.98
C ARG A 376 10.36 3.01 28.77
N ILE A 377 9.13 3.48 28.54
CA ILE A 377 8.82 4.40 27.43
C ILE A 377 9.55 5.74 27.61
N ARG A 378 9.51 6.33 28.81
CA ARG A 378 10.21 7.59 29.09
C ARG A 378 11.71 7.46 28.88
N ALA A 379 12.30 6.33 29.30
CA ALA A 379 13.71 6.05 29.07
C ALA A 379 14.05 5.96 27.58
N ALA A 380 13.24 5.23 26.79
CA ALA A 380 13.45 5.11 25.35
C ALA A 380 13.35 6.46 24.62
N LEU A 381 12.33 7.27 24.94
CA LEU A 381 12.15 8.62 24.41
C LEU A 381 13.31 9.56 24.79
N GLY A 382 13.68 9.56 26.08
CA GLY A 382 14.77 10.40 26.61
C GLY A 382 16.13 10.08 26.01
N ALA A 383 16.42 8.80 25.75
CA ALA A 383 17.69 8.35 25.18
C ALA A 383 17.97 8.94 23.78
N ARG A 384 16.94 9.34 23.03
CA ARG A 384 17.09 9.92 21.68
C ARG A 384 16.88 11.42 21.62
N GLN A 385 16.32 12.04 22.67
CA GLN A 385 15.86 13.42 22.61
C GLN A 385 16.96 14.38 22.17
N ALA A 386 18.19 14.23 22.68
CA ALA A 386 19.31 15.11 22.39
C ALA A 386 19.83 15.01 20.94
N GLU A 387 19.78 13.83 20.33
CA GLU A 387 20.34 13.54 19.00
C GLU A 387 19.27 13.51 17.90
N ALA A 388 17.99 13.56 18.26
CA ALA A 388 16.88 13.56 17.33
C ALA A 388 16.89 14.79 16.42
N SER A 389 16.54 14.59 15.15
CA SER A 389 16.26 15.69 14.22
C SER A 389 15.12 16.58 14.73
N PRO A 390 14.97 17.83 14.25
CA PRO A 390 13.89 18.70 14.67
C PRO A 390 12.50 18.06 14.52
N LEU A 391 12.28 17.32 13.43
CA LEU A 391 11.06 16.59 13.17
C LEU A 391 10.78 15.54 14.26
N VAL A 392 11.75 14.67 14.54
CA VAL A 392 11.56 13.60 15.52
C VAL A 392 11.46 14.17 16.95
N ARG A 393 12.27 15.18 17.27
CA ARG A 393 12.30 15.82 18.59
C ARG A 393 10.96 16.42 18.96
N GLU A 394 10.28 17.12 18.04
CA GLU A 394 8.94 17.64 18.27
C GLU A 394 7.94 16.55 18.70
N HIS A 395 8.04 15.35 18.11
CA HIS A 395 7.16 14.23 18.43
C HIS A 395 7.56 13.54 19.74
N ILE A 396 8.87 13.50 20.06
CA ILE A 396 9.36 13.04 21.37
C ILE A 396 8.86 13.96 22.48
N ASP A 397 8.97 15.28 22.29
CA ASP A 397 8.54 16.28 23.28
C ASP A 397 7.04 16.18 23.53
N TRP A 398 6.24 16.06 22.45
CA TRP A 398 4.82 15.77 22.56
C TRP A 398 4.55 14.45 23.31
N ALA A 399 5.29 13.38 23.01
CA ALA A 399 5.11 12.09 23.66
C ALA A 399 5.43 12.15 25.16
N LEU A 400 6.50 12.84 25.57
CA LEU A 400 6.90 12.99 26.96
C LEU A 400 5.93 13.86 27.77
N ALA A 401 5.26 14.80 27.11
CA ALA A 401 4.24 15.67 27.69
C ALA A 401 2.88 14.98 27.92
N GLN A 402 2.71 13.73 27.48
CA GLN A 402 1.45 13.01 27.71
C GLN A 402 1.22 12.78 29.21
N ALA A 403 -0.03 13.00 29.62
CA ALA A 403 -0.54 12.82 30.97
C ALA A 403 -1.79 11.91 30.91
N PRO A 404 -2.23 11.33 32.05
CA PRO A 404 -3.48 10.59 32.09
C PRO A 404 -4.62 11.51 31.65
N ALA A 405 -5.59 10.99 30.89
CA ALA A 405 -6.81 11.75 30.63
C ALA A 405 -7.57 11.90 31.96
N ASN A 406 -7.96 13.14 32.30
CA ASN A 406 -8.78 13.44 33.48
C ASN A 406 -10.16 12.78 33.42
#